data_AF-A0A815U781-F1
#
_entry.id   AF-A0A815U781-F1
#
_cell.length_a   1.000
_cell.length_b   1.000
_cell.length_c   1.000
_cell.angle_alpha   90.00
_cell.angle_beta   90.00
_cell.angle_gamma   90.00
#
_symmetry.space_group_name_H-M   'P 1'
#
loop_
_entity.id
_entity.type
_entity.pdbx_description
1 polymer ?
#
loop_
_entity_poly.entity_id
_entity_poly.type
_entity_poly.pdbx_seq_one_letter_code
_entity_poly.pdbx_strand_id
1 'polypeptide(L)'
;VLYISLHCNDAFPPNEGHPKDSGKDKGLGFNVNIGWLNFVDPPAVDADYINAFHHVVLPMAYEFNPEFVLVCAGFDAAEGDRIGWGKLTACAYSQMTHMLLPLANGRVLEVLEVRIS
;
A
#
# COMPACT_ATOMS: atom_id res chain seq x y z
N VAL A 1 13.46 -9.38 -0.98
CA VAL A 1 12.58 -8.30 -0.47
C VAL A 1 11.26 -8.45 -1.18
N LEU A 2 10.15 -8.49 -0.45
CA LEU A 2 8.81 -8.36 -1.01
C LEU A 2 8.43 -6.88 -0.97
N TYR A 3 8.09 -6.30 -2.12
CA TYR A 3 7.58 -4.94 -2.23
C TYR A 3 6.08 -5.00 -2.57
N ILE A 4 5.28 -4.29 -1.79
CA ILE A 4 3.83 -4.18 -1.99
C ILE A 4 3.48 -2.69 -2.00
N SER A 5 2.79 -2.25 -3.04
CA SER A 5 2.32 -0.88 -3.18
C SER A 5 0.81 -0.85 -3.32
N LEU A 6 0.15 0.00 -2.51
CA LEU A 6 -1.25 0.39 -2.68
C LEU A 6 -1.23 1.84 -3.17
N HIS A 7 -1.82 2.10 -4.32
CA HIS A 7 -1.74 3.43 -4.95
C HIS A 7 -2.95 3.71 -5.83
N CYS A 8 -3.20 4.99 -6.11
CA CYS A 8 -4.12 5.37 -7.17
C CYS A 8 -3.41 5.27 -8.53
N ASN A 9 -3.96 4.51 -9.48
CA ASN A 9 -3.37 4.32 -10.81
C ASN A 9 -3.18 5.67 -11.52
N ASP A 10 -2.04 5.83 -12.19
CA ASP A 10 -1.66 7.03 -12.93
C ASP A 10 -1.60 8.34 -12.10
N ALA A 11 -1.64 8.25 -10.77
CA ALA A 11 -1.52 9.42 -9.90
C ALA A 11 -0.06 9.87 -9.75
N PHE A 12 0.87 8.95 -9.48
CA PHE A 12 2.32 9.18 -9.46
C PHE A 12 3.15 7.91 -9.23
N PRO A 13 4.25 7.71 -9.95
CA PRO A 13 4.52 8.27 -11.28
C PRO A 13 3.52 7.71 -12.32
N PRO A 14 3.18 8.48 -13.38
CA PRO A 14 2.22 8.02 -14.38
C PRO A 14 2.78 6.85 -15.22
N ASN A 15 1.91 5.91 -15.62
CA ASN A 15 2.27 4.70 -16.38
C ASN A 15 3.25 3.73 -15.66
N GLU A 16 3.33 3.79 -14.33
CA GLU A 16 4.08 2.83 -13.52
C GLU A 16 3.15 2.13 -12.52
N GLY A 17 3.64 1.04 -11.91
CA GLY A 17 2.87 0.32 -10.90
C GLY A 17 1.76 -0.54 -11.48
N HIS A 18 1.89 -1.02 -12.72
CA HIS A 18 0.83 -1.88 -13.27
C HIS A 18 0.73 -3.19 -12.48
N PRO A 19 -0.48 -3.78 -12.35
CA PRO A 19 -0.66 -5.07 -11.67
C PRO A 19 0.17 -6.22 -12.27
N LYS A 20 0.60 -6.09 -13.53
CA LYS A 20 1.45 -7.07 -14.23
C LYS A 20 2.94 -6.89 -13.94
N ASP A 21 3.35 -5.74 -13.41
CA ASP A 21 4.74 -5.45 -13.05
C ASP A 21 5.10 -6.21 -11.79
N SER A 22 5.48 -7.48 -11.96
CA SER A 22 5.64 -8.45 -10.87
C SER A 22 7.10 -8.76 -10.52
N GLY A 23 8.03 -7.92 -10.98
CA GLY A 23 9.47 -8.14 -10.85
C GLY A 23 10.07 -8.90 -12.04
N LYS A 24 11.37 -9.19 -11.99
CA LYS A 24 12.13 -9.85 -13.06
C LYS A 24 13.11 -10.86 -12.48
N ASP A 25 13.48 -11.86 -13.28
CA ASP A 25 14.45 -12.90 -12.91
C ASP A 25 14.14 -13.54 -11.56
N LYS A 26 15.09 -13.51 -10.62
CA LYS A 26 14.92 -14.03 -9.26
C LYS A 26 13.94 -13.24 -8.40
N GLY A 27 13.55 -12.04 -8.82
CA GLY A 27 12.58 -11.18 -8.16
C GLY A 27 11.15 -11.31 -8.69
N LEU A 28 10.89 -12.19 -9.66
CA LEU A 28 9.54 -12.43 -10.15
C LEU A 28 8.64 -12.94 -9.00
N GLY A 29 7.47 -12.32 -8.82
CA GLY A 29 6.54 -12.59 -7.72
C GLY A 29 6.79 -11.79 -6.44
N PHE A 30 7.87 -10.99 -6.38
CA PHE A 30 8.23 -10.19 -5.20
C PHE A 30 7.93 -8.69 -5.35
N ASN A 31 7.27 -8.28 -6.44
CA ASN A 31 6.72 -6.94 -6.62
C ASN A 31 5.20 -7.06 -6.80
N VAL A 32 4.43 -6.39 -5.96
CA VAL A 32 2.97 -6.48 -5.93
C VAL A 32 2.39 -5.08 -5.99
N ASN A 33 1.57 -4.83 -7.01
CA ASN A 33 0.94 -3.54 -7.23
C ASN A 33 -0.58 -3.67 -7.09
N ILE A 34 -1.15 -2.97 -6.11
CA ILE A 34 -2.58 -2.87 -5.83
C ILE A 34 -3.03 -1.45 -6.21
N GLY A 35 -3.44 -1.32 -7.47
CA GLY A 35 -3.80 -0.02 -8.06
C GLY A 35 -5.30 0.25 -8.03
N TRP A 36 -5.71 1.35 -7.39
CA TRP A 36 -7.09 1.86 -7.42
C TRP A 36 -7.38 2.62 -8.71
N LEU A 37 -8.61 2.59 -9.18
CA LEU A 37 -9.03 3.36 -10.34
C LEU A 37 -9.22 4.84 -9.97
N ASN A 38 -8.59 5.76 -10.71
CA ASN A 38 -8.57 7.20 -10.43
C ASN A 38 -9.82 7.97 -10.91
N PHE A 39 -10.72 7.33 -11.66
CA PHE A 39 -11.92 7.93 -12.25
C PHE A 39 -13.23 7.37 -11.67
N VAL A 40 -13.18 6.75 -10.49
CA VAL A 40 -14.36 6.17 -9.82
C VAL A 40 -14.86 7.12 -8.72
N ASP A 41 -16.18 7.30 -8.64
CA ASP A 41 -16.86 8.04 -7.57
C ASP A 41 -17.84 7.09 -6.84
N PRO A 42 -17.65 6.84 -5.52
CA PRO A 42 -16.60 7.39 -4.67
C PRO A 42 -15.19 6.85 -5.01
N PRO A 43 -14.13 7.64 -4.74
CA PRO A 43 -12.75 7.14 -4.79
C PRO A 43 -12.52 6.05 -3.73
N ALA A 44 -11.35 5.42 -3.73
CA ALA A 44 -11.01 4.39 -2.74
C ALA A 44 -11.18 4.91 -1.30
N VAL A 45 -11.88 4.13 -0.48
CA VAL A 45 -12.21 4.43 0.93
C VAL A 45 -11.52 3.45 1.87
N ASP A 46 -11.64 3.67 3.18
CA ASP A 46 -11.15 2.80 4.24
C ASP A 46 -11.39 1.29 3.95
N ALA A 47 -12.62 0.93 3.59
CA ALA A 47 -13.00 -0.46 3.35
C ALA A 47 -12.20 -1.12 2.21
N ASP A 48 -11.83 -0.37 1.16
CA ASP A 48 -11.06 -0.91 0.03
C ASP A 48 -9.64 -1.29 0.49
N TYR A 49 -9.01 -0.42 1.28
CA TYR A 49 -7.67 -0.66 1.82
C TYR A 49 -7.67 -1.81 2.83
N ILE A 50 -8.64 -1.85 3.75
CA ILE A 50 -8.77 -2.95 4.71
C ILE A 50 -9.02 -4.28 3.99
N ASN A 51 -9.84 -4.28 2.94
CA ASN A 51 -10.09 -5.47 2.12
C ASN A 51 -8.81 -5.92 1.38
N ALA A 52 -8.05 -5.00 0.79
CA ALA A 52 -6.75 -5.31 0.19
C ALA A 52 -5.76 -5.88 1.22
N PHE A 53 -5.76 -5.37 2.45
CA PHE A 53 -4.93 -5.91 3.52
C PHE A 53 -5.28 -7.36 3.84
N HIS A 54 -6.57 -7.65 4.05
CA HIS A 54 -7.00 -9.01 4.39
C HIS A 54 -6.81 -10.03 3.27
N HIS A 55 -7.00 -9.62 2.02
CA HIS A 55 -7.01 -10.56 0.89
C HIS A 55 -5.72 -10.63 0.10
N VAL A 56 -4.83 -9.63 0.22
CA VAL A 56 -3.58 -9.58 -0.54
C VAL A 56 -2.39 -9.33 0.38
N VAL A 57 -2.33 -8.20 1.09
CA VAL A 57 -1.13 -7.78 1.83
C VAL A 57 -0.75 -8.79 2.91
N LEU A 58 -1.69 -9.12 3.81
CA LEU A 58 -1.42 -10.00 4.93
C LEU A 58 -1.12 -11.44 4.48
N PRO A 59 -1.92 -12.08 3.60
CA PRO A 59 -1.60 -13.43 3.11
C PRO A 59 -0.19 -13.51 2.51
N MET A 60 0.18 -12.56 1.65
CA MET A 60 1.50 -12.54 1.02
C MET A 60 2.62 -12.25 2.03
N ALA A 61 2.40 -11.33 2.97
CA ALA A 61 3.39 -11.03 4.01
C ALA A 61 3.61 -12.22 4.96
N TYR A 62 2.56 -12.96 5.33
CA TYR A 62 2.69 -14.18 6.14
C TYR A 62 3.42 -15.29 5.38
N GLU A 63 3.13 -15.47 4.09
CA GLU A 63 3.85 -16.44 3.24
C GLU A 63 5.34 -16.05 3.08
N PHE A 64 5.62 -14.77 2.89
CA PHE A 64 6.98 -14.25 2.78
C PHE A 64 7.75 -14.34 4.10
N ASN A 65 7.07 -14.31 5.25
CA ASN A 65 7.62 -14.41 6.60
C ASN A 65 8.80 -13.43 6.83
N PRO A 66 8.56 -12.09 6.77
CA PRO A 66 9.62 -11.09 6.84
C PRO A 66 10.31 -11.07 8.20
N GLU A 67 11.61 -10.80 8.19
CA GLU A 67 12.39 -10.51 9.40
C GLU A 67 12.26 -9.05 9.85
N PHE A 68 11.79 -8.16 8.96
CA PHE A 68 11.61 -6.73 9.22
C PHE A 68 10.56 -6.16 8.24
N VAL A 69 9.77 -5.18 8.69
CA VAL A 69 8.79 -4.47 7.86
C VAL A 69 9.16 -2.99 7.77
N LEU A 70 9.30 -2.48 6.56
CA LEU A 70 9.47 -1.06 6.27
C LEU A 70 8.21 -0.54 5.58
N VAL A 71 7.61 0.51 6.11
CA VAL A 71 6.43 1.16 5.54
C VAL A 71 6.82 2.54 5.04
N CYS A 72 6.72 2.75 3.73
CA CYS A 72 6.74 4.09 3.14
C CYS A 72 5.36 4.72 3.37
N ALA A 73 5.22 5.45 4.47
CA ALA A 73 3.93 5.95 4.95
C ALA A 73 3.59 7.30 4.29
N GLY A 74 2.99 7.24 3.10
CA GLY A 74 2.35 8.38 2.44
C GLY A 74 0.93 8.60 2.98
N PHE A 75 0.58 9.86 3.26
CA PHE A 75 -0.75 10.25 3.74
C PHE A 75 -1.57 11.01 2.68
N ASP A 76 -1.17 10.93 1.41
CA ASP A 76 -1.87 11.61 0.31
C ASP A 76 -3.22 10.97 -0.04
N ALA A 77 -3.45 9.69 0.30
CA ALA A 77 -4.77 9.07 0.19
C ALA A 77 -5.79 9.53 1.27
N ALA A 78 -5.39 10.37 2.23
CA ALA A 78 -6.23 10.80 3.33
C ALA A 78 -7.40 11.70 2.87
N GLU A 79 -8.51 11.62 3.61
CA GLU A 79 -9.65 12.51 3.39
C GLU A 79 -9.23 13.98 3.55
N GLY A 80 -9.49 14.78 2.52
CA GLY A 80 -9.14 16.19 2.46
C GLY A 80 -7.82 16.49 1.76
N ASP A 81 -7.03 15.47 1.41
CA ASP A 81 -5.88 15.64 0.53
C ASP A 81 -6.34 16.04 -0.88
N ARG A 82 -5.63 16.98 -1.50
CA ARG A 82 -6.01 17.56 -2.80
C ARG A 82 -5.47 16.76 -3.98
N ILE A 83 -4.62 15.75 -3.74
CA ILE A 83 -3.73 15.15 -4.73
C ILE A 83 -3.83 13.62 -4.76
N GLY A 84 -4.07 12.92 -3.65
CA GLY A 84 -3.95 11.44 -3.60
C GLY A 84 -5.22 10.63 -3.88
N TRP A 85 -6.30 11.27 -4.35
CA TRP A 85 -7.48 10.60 -4.94
C TRP A 85 -8.10 9.49 -4.07
N GLY A 86 -8.02 9.64 -2.74
CA GLY A 86 -8.60 8.74 -1.74
C GLY A 86 -9.45 9.48 -0.72
N LYS A 87 -10.16 8.73 0.13
CA LYS A 87 -10.91 9.25 1.28
C LYS A 87 -10.60 8.45 2.54
N LEU A 88 -9.32 8.30 2.85
CA LEU A 88 -8.91 7.52 4.02
C LEU A 88 -9.01 8.32 5.30
N THR A 89 -9.61 7.73 6.33
CA THR A 89 -9.61 8.31 7.66
C THR A 89 -8.30 7.99 8.40
N ALA A 90 -7.94 8.79 9.40
CA ALA A 90 -6.84 8.47 10.31
C ALA A 90 -7.01 7.10 11.01
N CYS A 91 -8.27 6.66 11.18
CA CYS A 91 -8.57 5.34 11.74
C CYS A 91 -8.09 4.21 10.82
N ALA A 92 -8.28 4.34 9.50
CA ALA A 92 -7.80 3.35 8.54
C ALA A 92 -6.28 3.20 8.56
N TYR A 93 -5.53 4.30 8.63
CA TYR A 93 -4.08 4.25 8.81
C TYR A 93 -3.68 3.49 10.08
N SER A 94 -4.32 3.81 11.22
CA SER A 94 -4.09 3.12 12.49
C SER A 94 -4.38 1.61 12.40
N GLN A 95 -5.47 1.23 11.73
CA GLN A 95 -5.82 -0.17 11.50
C GLN A 95 -4.79 -0.89 10.61
N MET A 96 -4.35 -0.26 9.52
CA MET A 96 -3.32 -0.81 8.64
C MET A 96 -2.00 -1.02 9.39
N THR A 97 -1.54 -0.03 10.15
CA THR A 97 -0.36 -0.17 11.03
C THR A 97 -0.54 -1.30 12.02
N HIS A 98 -1.69 -1.38 12.71
CA HIS A 98 -1.95 -2.43 13.69
C HIS A 98 -1.90 -3.83 13.07
N MET A 99 -2.43 -4.00 11.85
CA MET A 99 -2.41 -5.28 11.13
C MET A 99 -0.99 -5.75 10.76
N LEU A 100 -0.01 -4.84 10.67
CA LEU A 100 1.39 -5.19 10.37
C LEU A 100 2.19 -5.58 11.62
N LEU A 101 1.78 -5.18 12.82
CA LEU A 101 2.52 -5.45 14.07
C LEU A 101 2.75 -6.94 14.40
N PRO A 102 1.86 -7.88 14.06
CA PRO A 102 2.14 -9.31 14.25
C PRO A 102 3.28 -9.84 13.37
N LEU A 103 3.59 -9.17 12.25
CA LEU A 103 4.68 -9.56 11.35
C LEU A 103 6.03 -9.22 11.96
N ALA A 104 7.07 -9.97 11.60
CA ALA A 104 8.46 -9.69 12.01
C ALA A 104 8.65 -9.49 13.53
N ASN A 105 7.81 -10.09 14.37
CA ASN A 105 7.74 -9.85 15.83
C ASN A 105 7.65 -8.35 16.19
N GLY A 106 6.87 -7.58 15.43
CA GLY A 106 6.68 -6.15 15.67
C GLY A 106 7.84 -5.26 15.24
N ARG A 107 8.84 -5.79 14.52
CA ARG A 107 9.93 -4.98 13.94
C ARG A 107 9.43 -4.25 12.69
N VAL A 108 8.67 -3.19 12.93
CA VAL A 108 8.08 -2.31 11.93
C VAL A 108 8.70 -0.92 12.05
N LEU A 109 9.17 -0.37 10.93
CA LEU A 109 9.60 1.03 10.82
C LEU A 109 8.70 1.74 9.81
N GLU A 110 8.04 2.80 10.27
CA GLU A 110 7.31 3.70 9.39
C GLU A 110 8.17 4.92 9.08
N VAL A 111 8.29 5.23 7.80
CA VAL A 111 9.01 6.40 7.31
C VAL A 111 8.01 7.26 6.58
N LEU A 112 7.82 8.50 7.06
CA LEU A 112 6.98 9.47 6.38
C LEU A 112 7.48 9.66 4.95
N GLU A 113 6.61 9.37 4.00
CA GLU A 113 6.82 9.70 2.60
C GLU A 113 6.19 11.08 2.35
N VAL A 114 6.92 11.92 1.63
CA VAL A 114 6.45 13.24 1.22
C VAL A 114 6.64 13.37 -0.26
N ARG A 115 5.53 13.58 -0.95
CA ARG A 115 5.54 13.97 -2.35
C ARG A 115 6.14 15.36 -2.47
N ILE A 116 7.35 15.45 -3.05
CA ILE A 116 7.93 16.74 -3.46
C ILE A 116 7.28 17.13 -4.79
N SER A 117 6.41 18.14 -4.77
CA SER A 117 5.81 18.77 -5.95
C SER A 117 6.69 19.88 -6.53
#